data_AF-A0A3R8V5D1-F1
#
_entry.id   AF-A0A3R8V5D1-F1
#
_cell.length_a   1.000
_cell.length_b   1.000
_cell.length_c   1.000
_cell.angle_alpha   90.00
_cell.angle_beta   90.00
_cell.angle_gamma   90.00
#
_symmetry.space_group_name_H-M   'P 1'
#
loop_
_entity.id
_entity.type
_entity.pdbx_description
1 polymer ?
#
loop_
_entity_poly.entity_id
_entity_poly.type
_entity_poly.pdbx_seq_one_letter_code
_entity_poly.pdbx_strand_id
1 'polypeptide(L)'
;MNLVVEGMTCGHCVRTVTQAIQALDPHAQVDVDLGSGVVKIEGLLAVEQAVEAIQRQGYVIAAVLPSEAGTPAAPAVASSCCGGCHR
;
A
#
# COMPACT_ATOMS: atom_id res chain seq x y z
N MET A 1 7.62 8.48 0.42
CA MET A 1 6.74 8.12 -0.71
C MET A 1 5.46 8.93 -0.63
N ASN A 2 4.75 9.11 -1.76
CA ASN A 2 3.52 9.89 -1.81
C ASN A 2 2.41 9.11 -2.53
N LEU A 3 1.25 9.02 -1.90
CA LEU A 3 0.05 8.34 -2.39
C LEU A 3 -1.10 9.33 -2.46
N VAL A 4 -1.86 9.33 -3.55
CA VAL A 4 -3.06 10.14 -3.70
C VAL A 4 -4.26 9.25 -3.42
N VAL A 5 -5.04 9.59 -2.39
CA VAL A 5 -6.17 8.76 -1.96
C VAL A 5 -7.48 9.50 -2.24
N GLU A 6 -8.41 8.82 -2.91
CA GLU A 6 -9.74 9.35 -3.19
C GLU A 6 -10.70 9.05 -2.05
N GLY A 7 -11.56 10.01 -1.73
CA GLY A 7 -12.59 9.88 -0.70
C GLY A 7 -12.17 10.26 0.72
N MET A 8 -10.91 10.66 0.95
CA MET A 8 -10.49 11.21 2.24
C MET A 8 -10.96 12.64 2.43
N THR A 9 -12.14 12.80 3.04
CA THR A 9 -12.82 14.09 3.21
C THR A 9 -12.95 14.53 4.67
N CYS A 10 -12.53 13.70 5.64
CA CYS A 10 -12.67 13.96 7.06
C CYS A 10 -11.39 13.66 7.85
N GLY A 11 -11.05 14.49 8.84
CA GLY A 11 -9.88 14.30 9.71
C GLY A 11 -9.89 12.99 10.52
N HIS A 12 -11.04 12.34 10.67
CA HIS A 12 -11.13 10.98 11.23
C HIS A 12 -10.53 9.93 10.30
N CYS A 13 -10.73 10.05 8.98
CA CYS A 13 -10.16 9.12 7.99
C CYS A 13 -8.63 9.15 8.04
N VAL A 14 -8.05 10.34 8.18
CA VAL A 14 -6.60 10.54 8.32
C VAL A 14 -6.05 9.73 9.48
N ARG A 15 -6.65 9.86 10.67
CA ARG A 15 -6.21 9.13 11.86
C ARG A 15 -6.25 7.62 11.67
N THR A 16 -7.33 7.11 11.09
CA THR A 16 -7.48 5.67 10.83
C THR A 16 -6.41 5.16 9.85
N VAL A 17 -6.13 5.90 8.78
CA VAL A 17 -5.10 5.54 7.80
C VAL A 17 -3.70 5.60 8.42
N THR A 18 -3.40 6.66 9.18
CA THR A 18 -2.13 6.78 9.91
C THR A 18 -1.93 5.61 10.87
N GLN A 19 -2.95 5.21 11.63
CA GLN A 19 -2.86 4.06 12.53
C GLN A 19 -2.68 2.73 11.78
N ALA A 20 -3.35 2.54 10.64
CA ALA A 20 -3.17 1.33 9.82
C ALA A 20 -1.73 1.21 9.30
N ILE A 21 -1.11 2.32 8.92
CA ILE A 21 0.30 2.34 8.49
C ILE A 21 1.22 2.11 9.69
N GLN A 22 0.99 2.79 10.81
CA GLN A 22 1.79 2.63 12.03
C GLN A 22 1.69 1.22 12.64
N ALA A 23 0.59 0.51 12.42
CA ALA A 23 0.45 -0.89 12.81
C ALA A 23 1.40 -1.82 12.03
N LEU A 24 1.79 -1.43 10.82
CA LEU A 24 2.76 -2.16 10.00
C LEU A 24 4.20 -1.66 10.22
N ASP A 25 4.38 -0.36 10.37
CA ASP A 25 5.67 0.26 10.71
C ASP A 25 5.47 1.34 11.79
N PRO A 26 5.73 1.04 13.07
CA PRO A 26 5.49 1.98 14.16
C PRO A 26 6.41 3.22 14.11
N HIS A 27 7.47 3.17 13.28
CA HIS A 27 8.37 4.29 13.05
C HIS A 27 7.99 5.11 11.80
N ALA A 28 6.94 4.73 11.06
CA ALA A 28 6.51 5.47 9.89
C ALA A 28 5.91 6.83 10.26
N GLN A 29 6.45 7.88 9.64
CA GLN A 29 5.86 9.21 9.69
C GLN A 29 4.83 9.35 8.57
N VAL A 30 3.59 9.68 8.92
CA VAL A 30 2.50 9.87 7.97
C VAL A 30 2.06 11.32 8.03
N ASP A 31 2.13 12.01 6.91
CA ASP A 31 1.67 13.37 6.71
C ASP A 31 0.56 13.37 5.65
N VAL A 32 -0.57 14.02 5.93
CA VAL A 32 -1.74 13.98 5.05
C VAL A 32 -2.19 15.38 4.72
N ASP A 33 -2.17 15.70 3.44
CA ASP A 33 -2.67 16.95 2.89
C ASP A 33 -4.09 16.76 2.38
N LEU A 34 -5.08 17.26 3.13
CA LEU A 34 -6.50 17.20 2.76
C LEU A 34 -6.84 18.17 1.61
N GLY A 35 -6.03 19.20 1.37
CA GLY A 35 -6.27 20.18 0.31
C GLY A 35 -6.08 19.59 -1.08
N SER A 36 -5.10 18.69 -1.22
CA SER A 36 -4.76 17.99 -2.45
C SER A 36 -5.07 16.48 -2.44
N GLY A 37 -5.42 15.92 -1.27
CA GLY A 37 -5.67 14.48 -1.11
C GLY A 37 -4.40 13.63 -1.10
N VAL A 38 -3.24 14.24 -0.81
CA VAL A 38 -1.93 13.59 -0.86
C VAL A 38 -1.54 13.08 0.52
N VAL A 39 -1.20 11.80 0.60
CA VAL A 39 -0.64 11.13 1.77
C VAL A 39 0.84 10.90 1.55
N LYS A 40 1.66 11.54 2.36
CA LYS A 40 3.10 11.36 2.38
C LYS A 40 3.47 10.41 3.52
N ILE A 41 4.18 9.35 3.18
CA ILE A 41 4.62 8.32 4.14
C ILE A 41 6.14 8.25 4.09
N GLU A 42 6.77 8.41 5.24
CA GLU A 42 8.21 8.36 5.43
C GLU A 42 8.51 7.24 6.42
N GLY A 43 8.99 6.10 5.91
CA GLY A 43 9.23 4.90 6.71
C GLY A 43 9.93 3.83 5.88
N LEU A 44 10.11 2.66 6.47
CA LEU A 44 10.71 1.50 5.79
C LEU A 44 9.68 0.64 5.03
N LEU A 45 8.41 1.02 5.10
CA LEU A 45 7.32 0.32 4.43
C LEU A 45 7.44 0.43 2.91
N ALA A 46 7.17 -0.66 2.21
CA ALA A 46 7.03 -0.65 0.76
C ALA A 46 5.70 0.00 0.33
N VAL A 47 5.70 0.61 -0.85
CA VAL A 47 4.52 1.26 -1.43
C VAL A 47 3.34 0.30 -1.51
N GLU A 48 3.58 -0.94 -1.96
CA GLU A 48 2.53 -1.95 -2.13
C GLU A 48 1.88 -2.33 -0.79
N GLN A 49 2.68 -2.42 0.27
CA GLN A 49 2.19 -2.69 1.63
C GLN A 49 1.30 -1.55 2.13
N ALA A 50 1.70 -0.30 1.90
CA ALA A 50 0.91 0.87 2.25
C ALA A 50 -0.41 0.92 1.44
N VAL A 51 -0.33 0.69 0.13
CA VAL A 51 -1.48 0.64 -0.77
C VAL A 51 -2.46 -0.46 -0.37
N GLU A 52 -1.98 -1.66 -0.07
CA GLU A 52 -2.81 -2.77 0.37
C GLU A 52 -3.47 -2.49 1.74
N ALA A 53 -2.72 -1.93 2.69
CA ALA A 53 -3.26 -1.54 3.98
C ALA A 53 -4.41 -0.54 3.84
N ILE A 54 -4.25 0.46 2.99
CA ILE A 54 -5.25 1.49 2.71
C ILE A 54 -6.46 0.90 1.96
N GLN A 55 -6.24 0.05 0.96
CA GLN A 55 -7.32 -0.64 0.24
C GLN A 55 -8.11 -1.59 1.14
N ARG A 56 -7.46 -2.26 2.09
CA ARG A 56 -8.13 -3.10 3.10
C ARG A 56 -9.02 -2.29 4.04
N GLN A 57 -8.75 -1.00 4.23
CA GLN A 57 -9.63 -0.09 4.95
C GLN A 57 -10.81 0.41 4.08
N GLY A 58 -10.85 0.06 2.79
CA GLY A 58 -11.92 0.44 1.85
C GLY A 58 -11.67 1.75 1.09
N TYR A 59 -10.43 2.25 1.07
CA TYR A 59 -10.08 3.47 0.32
C TYR A 59 -9.42 3.15 -1.01
N VAL A 60 -9.68 3.99 -2.02
CA VAL A 60 -9.11 3.85 -3.37
C VAL A 60 -7.92 4.78 -3.52
N ILE A 61 -6.82 4.27 -4.08
CA ILE A 61 -5.63 5.07 -4.36
C ILE A 61 -5.65 5.48 -5.84
N ALA A 62 -5.80 6.78 -6.10
CA ALA A 62 -5.85 7.36 -7.44
C ALA A 62 -4.48 7.34 -8.13
N ALA A 63 -3.43 7.66 -7.38
CA ALA A 63 -2.10 7.76 -7.94
C ALA A 63 -1.05 7.39 -6.91
N VAL A 64 -0.03 6.71 -7.39
CA VAL A 64 1.14 6.35 -6.60
C VAL A 64 2.33 6.95 -7.33
N LEU A 65 3.11 7.76 -6.63
CA LEU A 65 4.38 8.29 -7.14
C LEU A 65 5.52 7.53 -6.43
N PRO A 66 5.88 6.33 -6.91
CA PRO A 66 7.03 5.60 -6.38
C PRO A 66 8.32 6.24 -6.89
N SER A 67 9.25 6.53 -6.00
CA SER A 67 10.63 6.86 -6.38
C SER A 67 11.45 5.57 -6.38
N GLU A 68 11.22 4.70 -7.37
CA GLU A 68 11.93 3.42 -7.62
C GLU A 68 11.23 2.19 -7.01
N ALA A 69 10.42 1.55 -7.85
CA ALA A 69 9.80 0.26 -7.61
C ALA A 69 10.86 -0.84 -7.58
N GLY A 70 10.94 -1.58 -6.47
CA GLY A 70 11.92 -2.64 -6.27
C GLY A 70 11.29 -3.90 -5.66
N THR A 71 10.61 -4.66 -6.51
CA THR A 71 10.29 -6.10 -6.40
C THR A 71 8.86 -6.46 -5.94
N PRO A 72 8.08 -7.11 -6.81
CA PRO A 72 6.71 -7.54 -6.52
C PRO A 72 6.69 -8.68 -5.49
N ALA A 73 5.84 -8.52 -4.47
CA ALA A 73 5.47 -9.59 -3.56
C ALA A 73 4.53 -10.59 -4.27
N ALA A 74 5.07 -11.38 -5.18
CA ALA A 74 4.44 -12.66 -5.52
C ALA A 74 4.67 -13.62 -4.36
N PRO A 75 3.59 -14.17 -3.77
CA PRO A 75 3.50 -15.61 -3.86
C PRO A 75 2.06 -16.08 -4.03
N ALA A 76 1.70 -16.46 -5.26
CA ALA A 76 0.59 -17.38 -5.48
C ALA A 76 1.01 -18.48 -6.47
N VAL A 77 1.76 -19.42 -5.87
CA VAL A 77 1.79 -20.88 -6.10
C VAL A 77 2.40 -21.43 -7.41
N ALA A 78 3.46 -22.22 -7.22
CA ALA A 78 3.97 -23.20 -8.16
C ALA A 78 3.59 -24.62 -7.70
N SER A 79 3.09 -25.44 -8.63
CA SER A 79 3.14 -26.92 -8.63
C SER A 79 2.77 -27.37 -10.06
N SER A 80 3.71 -27.75 -10.93
CA SER A 80 4.59 -28.92 -10.99
C SER A 80 3.87 -30.23 -11.42
N CYS A 81 4.45 -30.89 -12.44
CA CYS A 81 4.23 -32.28 -12.92
C CYS A 81 3.14 -32.56 -13.97
N CYS A 82 3.38 -32.20 -15.25
CA CYS A 82 2.81 -32.88 -16.43
C CYS A 82 3.90 -33.12 -17.50
N GLY A 83 4.98 -33.79 -17.11
CA GLY A 83 5.98 -34.36 -18.02
C GLY A 83 5.98 -35.88 -17.88
N GLY A 84 5.70 -36.60 -18.98
CA GLY A 84 6.01 -38.02 -19.10
C GLY A 84 4.82 -38.99 -19.10
N CYS A 85 3.93 -38.90 -20.09
CA CYS A 85 3.13 -40.07 -20.51
C CYS A 85 3.91 -40.82 -21.59
N HIS A 86 4.91 -41.60 -21.17
CA HIS A 86 5.55 -42.63 -21.99
C HIS A 86 4.77 -43.93 -21.81
N ARG A 87 4.02 -44.36 -22.83
CA ARG A 87 3.93 -45.73 -23.35
C ARG A 87 2.82 -45.83 -24.40
#